data_AF-A0A7C6FJI4-F1
#
_entry.id   AF-A0A7C6FJI4-F1
#
_cell.length_a   1.000
_cell.length_b   1.000
_cell.length_c   1.000
_cell.angle_alpha   90.00
_cell.angle_beta   90.00
_cell.angle_gamma   90.00
#
_symmetry.space_group_name_H-M   'P 1'
#
loop_
_entity.id
_entity.type
_entity.pdbx_description
1 polymer ?
#
loop_
_entity_poly.entity_id
_entity_poly.type
_entity_poly.pdbx_seq_one_letter_code
_entity_poly.pdbx_strand_id
1 'polypeptide(L)'
;MKKALIILLISFFGISINVKAFDFSSVINGQNIYFNITDKAKKHVEITFQEANHPFYNIKPRDSISIPKSVTNNGVTYYINS
;
A
#
# COMPACT_ATOMS: atom_id res chain seq x y z
N MET A 1 -33.89 -27.63 6.63
CA MET A 1 -33.55 -26.53 7.56
C MET A 1 -32.05 -26.37 7.81
N LYS A 2 -31.31 -27.40 8.24
CA LYS A 2 -29.85 -27.31 8.53
C LYS A 2 -28.99 -26.82 7.34
N LYS A 3 -29.27 -27.29 6.11
CA LYS A 3 -28.52 -26.88 4.91
C LYS A 3 -28.75 -25.41 4.50
N ALA A 4 -29.96 -24.89 4.73
CA ALA A 4 -30.28 -23.48 4.47
C ALA A 4 -29.60 -22.55 5.50
N LEU A 5 -29.48 -23.00 6.75
CA LEU A 5 -28.72 -22.29 7.79
C LEU A 5 -27.22 -22.19 7.45
N ILE A 6 -26.65 -23.25 6.89
CA ILE A 6 -25.25 -23.28 6.45
C ILE A 6 -25.02 -22.31 5.28
N ILE A 7 -25.94 -22.25 4.32
CA ILE A 7 -25.86 -21.32 3.18
C ILE A 7 -25.97 -19.85 3.67
N LEU A 8 -26.81 -19.58 4.67
CA LEU A 8 -26.94 -18.25 5.27
C LEU A 8 -25.68 -17.83 6.05
N LEU A 9 -25.01 -18.77 6.72
CA LEU A 9 -23.74 -18.50 7.42
C LEU A 9 -22.60 -18.11 6.46
N ILE A 10 -22.58 -18.70 5.26
CA ILE A 10 -21.54 -18.45 4.26
C ILE A 10 -21.69 -17.04 3.63
N SER A 11 -22.90 -16.48 3.60
CA SER A 11 -23.14 -15.16 2.97
C SER A 11 -22.74 -13.97 3.85
N PHE A 12 -22.38 -14.17 5.12
CA PHE A 12 -22.03 -13.08 6.05
C PHE A 12 -20.54 -12.74 6.09
N PHE A 13 -19.69 -13.53 5.42
CA PHE A 13 -18.31 -13.12 5.16
C PHE A 13 -18.27 -12.17 3.95
N GLY A 14 -18.88 -11.00 4.12
CA GLY A 14 -18.60 -9.84 3.29
C GLY A 14 -17.15 -9.43 3.54
N ILE A 15 -16.23 -10.02 2.77
CA ILE A 15 -14.80 -9.70 2.84
C ILE A 15 -14.68 -8.21 2.50
N SER A 16 -14.44 -7.38 3.51
CA SER A 16 -14.04 -6.00 3.30
C SER A 16 -12.64 -6.00 2.70
N ILE A 17 -12.56 -6.01 1.37
CA ILE A 17 -11.31 -5.77 0.66
C ILE A 17 -10.97 -4.29 0.80
N ASN A 18 -10.27 -3.94 1.87
CA ASN A 18 -9.58 -2.65 1.95
C ASN A 18 -8.42 -2.71 0.95
N VAL A 19 -8.72 -2.45 -0.33
CA VAL A 19 -7.73 -2.38 -1.40
C VAL A 19 -6.89 -1.14 -1.13
N LYS A 20 -5.66 -1.34 -0.65
CA LYS A 20 -4.69 -0.26 -0.51
C LYS A 20 -4.23 0.19 -1.89
N ALA A 21 -3.95 1.49 -2.03
CA ALA A 21 -3.42 2.07 -3.27
C ALA A 21 -1.92 1.83 -3.50
N PHE A 22 -1.28 1.19 -2.53
CA PHE A 22 0.16 0.98 -2.45
C PHE A 22 0.50 -0.47 -2.12
N ASP A 23 1.67 -0.92 -2.57
CA ASP A 23 2.19 -2.26 -2.26
C ASP A 23 2.83 -2.32 -0.86
N PHE A 24 3.57 -1.28 -0.48
CA PHE A 24 4.16 -1.17 0.86
C PHE A 24 4.40 0.29 1.27
N SER A 25 4.72 0.50 2.55
CA SER A 25 5.09 1.81 3.10
C SER A 25 6.40 1.71 3.88
N SER A 26 7.13 2.82 3.97
CA SER A 26 8.33 2.94 4.81
C SER A 26 8.39 4.29 5.51
N VAL A 27 8.99 4.32 6.70
CA VAL A 27 9.20 5.55 7.45
C VAL A 27 10.50 6.22 6.98
N ILE A 28 10.38 7.37 6.33
CA ILE A 28 11.51 8.19 5.88
C ILE A 28 11.43 9.51 6.65
N ASN A 29 12.49 9.86 7.38
CA ASN A 29 12.56 11.08 8.20
C ASN A 29 11.33 11.27 9.12
N GLY A 30 10.85 10.17 9.72
CA GLY A 30 9.70 10.20 10.64
C GLY A 30 8.33 10.24 9.95
N GLN A 31 8.27 10.10 8.63
CA GLN A 31 7.03 10.18 7.85
C GLN A 31 6.79 8.91 7.05
N ASN A 32 5.56 8.42 7.02
CA ASN A 32 5.19 7.28 6.18
C ASN A 32 5.13 7.72 4.71
N ILE A 33 5.96 7.08 3.88
CA ILE A 33 5.94 7.20 2.43
C ILE A 33 5.46 5.87 1.85
N TYR A 34 4.62 5.95 0.83
CA TYR A 34 3.93 4.82 0.21
C TYR A 34 4.51 4.54 -1.17
N PHE A 35 4.65 3.27 -1.51
CA PHE A 35 5.34 2.82 -2.71
C PHE A 35 4.53 1.81 -3.50
N ASN A 36 4.60 1.93 -4.83
CA ASN A 36 4.17 0.91 -5.78
C ASN A 36 5.37 0.26 -6.44
N ILE A 37 5.37 -1.05 -6.57
CA ILE A 37 6.35 -1.83 -7.31
C ILE A 37 6.02 -1.72 -8.79
N THR A 38 6.83 -0.96 -9.52
CA THR A 38 6.65 -0.75 -10.95
C THR A 38 7.33 -1.83 -11.79
N ASP A 39 8.44 -2.40 -11.30
CA ASP A 39 9.12 -3.54 -11.91
C ASP A 39 9.70 -4.44 -10.83
N LYS A 40 9.07 -5.61 -10.61
CA LYS A 40 9.52 -6.57 -9.60
C LYS A 40 10.84 -7.24 -9.94
N ALA A 41 11.14 -7.45 -11.23
CA ALA A 41 12.36 -8.14 -11.67
C ALA A 41 13.58 -7.23 -11.50
N LYS A 42 13.43 -5.95 -11.86
CA LYS A 42 14.47 -4.93 -11.70
C LYS A 42 14.46 -4.25 -10.33
N LYS A 43 13.48 -4.58 -9.48
CA LYS A 43 13.29 -4.02 -8.13
C LYS A 43 13.10 -2.50 -8.16
N HIS A 44 12.29 -2.00 -9.08
CA HIS A 44 11.92 -0.58 -9.13
C HIS A 44 10.59 -0.32 -8.43
N VAL A 45 10.52 0.85 -7.81
CA VAL A 45 9.32 1.39 -7.18
C VAL A 45 9.12 2.85 -7.55
N GLU A 46 7.89 3.32 -7.40
CA GLU A 46 7.52 4.74 -7.47
C GLU A 46 6.84 5.16 -6.16
N ILE A 47 6.86 6.46 -5.87
CA ILE A 47 6.11 7.02 -4.74
C ILE A 47 4.64 7.19 -5.15
N THR A 48 3.73 6.79 -4.27
CA THR A 48 2.29 6.89 -4.49
C THR A 48 1.57 7.46 -3.27
N PHE A 49 0.25 7.63 -3.39
CA PHE A 49 -0.62 8.05 -2.30
C PHE A 49 -1.05 6.85 -1.43
N GLN A 50 -1.41 7.13 -0.17
CA GLN A 50 -1.94 6.11 0.74
C GLN A 50 -3.23 5.47 0.22
N GLU A 51 -4.11 6.29 -0.35
CA GLU A 51 -5.46 5.91 -0.77
C GLU A 51 -5.66 6.26 -2.25
N ALA A 52 -6.44 5.45 -2.96
CA ALA A 52 -6.64 5.58 -4.41
C ALA A 52 -7.84 6.48 -4.75
N ASN A 53 -8.68 6.80 -3.76
CA ASN A 53 -9.95 7.48 -3.96
C ASN A 53 -9.98 8.83 -3.23
N HIS A 54 -10.43 9.85 -3.95
CA HIS A 54 -10.83 11.14 -3.37
C HIS A 54 -11.97 10.92 -2.35
N PRO A 55 -12.02 11.64 -1.20
CA PRO A 55 -11.15 12.74 -0.79
C PRO A 55 -9.86 12.33 -0.06
N PHE A 56 -9.54 11.03 0.04
CA PHE A 56 -8.63 10.48 1.06
C PHE A 56 -7.11 10.62 0.75
N TYR A 57 -6.71 11.53 -0.14
CA TYR A 57 -5.30 11.86 -0.43
C TYR A 57 -4.67 12.77 0.64
N ASN A 58 -4.95 12.49 1.90
CA ASN A 58 -4.85 13.49 2.98
C ASN A 58 -3.42 13.70 3.47
N ILE A 59 -2.57 12.69 3.27
CA ILE A 59 -1.23 12.65 3.86
C ILE A 59 -0.24 13.10 2.80
N LYS A 60 0.08 14.39 2.83
CA LYS A 60 1.26 14.93 2.17
C LYS A 60 2.42 14.94 3.18
N PRO A 61 3.66 14.71 2.73
CA PRO A 61 4.81 14.91 3.59
C PRO A 61 4.81 16.35 4.14
N ARG A 62 5.07 16.50 5.43
CA ARG A 62 5.38 17.78 6.07
C ARG A 62 6.79 18.19 5.63
N ASP A 63 6.91 19.45 5.22
CA ASP A 63 8.17 20.08 4.79
C ASP A 63 8.87 19.38 3.60
N SER A 64 10.03 19.87 3.21
CA SER A 64 10.85 19.22 2.18
C SER A 64 11.39 17.90 2.71
N ILE A 65 10.96 16.78 2.12
CA ILE A 65 11.52 15.47 2.42
C ILE A 65 12.60 15.12 1.37
N SER A 66 13.79 14.74 1.84
CA SER A 66 14.80 14.16 0.97
C SER A 66 14.47 12.69 0.75
N ILE A 67 14.07 12.36 -0.48
CA ILE A 67 13.77 10.99 -0.87
C ILE A 67 15.09 10.24 -1.12
N PRO A 68 15.34 9.09 -0.46
CA PRO A 68 16.52 8.28 -0.73
C PRO A 68 16.47 7.66 -2.13
N LYS A 69 17.61 7.21 -2.66
CA LYS A 69 17.64 6.49 -3.95
C LYS A 69 17.02 5.09 -3.89
N SER A 70 16.89 4.53 -2.70
CA SER A 70 16.38 3.17 -2.48
C SER A 70 15.69 3.03 -1.13
N VAL A 71 14.88 1.99 -1.01
CA VAL A 71 14.16 1.60 0.22
C VAL A 71 14.20 0.08 0.37
N THR A 72 14.31 -0.41 1.60
CA THR A 72 14.26 -1.85 1.90
C THR A 72 12.89 -2.23 2.44
N ASN A 73 12.27 -3.24 1.84
CA ASN A 73 11.02 -3.84 2.31
C ASN A 73 11.21 -5.35 2.44
N ASN A 74 10.95 -5.91 3.62
CA ASN A 74 11.10 -7.36 3.89
C ASN A 74 12.43 -7.96 3.42
N GLY A 75 13.54 -7.24 3.61
CA GLY A 75 14.88 -7.69 3.20
C GLY A 75 15.21 -7.52 1.71
N VAL A 76 14.28 -7.00 0.90
CA VAL A 76 14.51 -6.68 -0.52
C VAL A 76 14.72 -5.18 -0.67
N THR A 77 15.84 -4.78 -1.27
CA THR A 77 16.12 -3.39 -1.64
C THR A 77 15.53 -3.07 -3.00
N TYR A 78 14.68 -2.03 -3.02
CA TYR A 78 14.08 -1.46 -4.22
C TYR A 78 14.68 -0.09 -4.53
N TYR A 79 14.82 0.24 -5.81
CA TYR A 79 15.29 1.52 -6.31
C TYR A 79 14.10 2.40 -6.68
N ILE A 80 14.16 3.66 -6.25
CA ILE A 80 13.10 4.63 -6.51
C ILE A 80 13.35 5.25 -7.88
N ASN A 81 12.36 5.13 -8.77
CA ASN A 81 12.37 5.86 -10.05
C ASN A 81 12.13 7.33 -9.75
N SER A 82 13.12 8.16 -10.09
CA SER A 82 13.08 9.62 -10.04
C SER A 82 12.36 10.20 -11.25
#